data_AF-U3JGC0-F1
#
_entry.id   AF-U3JGC0-F1
#
_cell.length_a   1.000
_cell.length_b   1.000
_cell.length_c   1.000
_cell.angle_alpha   90.00
_cell.angle_beta   90.00
_cell.angle_gamma   90.00
#
_symmetry.space_group_name_H-M   'P 1'
#
loop_
_entity.id
_entity.type
_entity.pdbx_description
1 polymer ?
#
loop_
_entity_poly.entity_id
_entity_poly.type
_entity_poly.pdbx_seq_one_letter_code
_entity_poly.pdbx_strand_id
1 'polypeptide(L)'
;MALLALTLALLPMTVATTAYEVKPLDMAPDSFDDQYRGCGPAMKAALPALNHSEFQKNCFFAKGWEKAVAMWQRVGSPVSPLSSSAQAIAIVSYNMIYVHEEFNDETSVAGRSPQEYRDNFNYKTLHFLLTDALATLRAAQGQQCRCVTWAAPQYKFKANVGDIVRLGQFVLSWPCRGGTRSFFTPTMFQVQTCHGVGIQAFIDQPRSETLLIPPFEKFRVTNVIDDGEKEEIHLDSIGTYSKYNCEWLTGGSVSRAPTISEDSSWSSQPWQWPQGSSEPQGPEDICGHCYNQDSQRNKSTRTTMATTATMAALATMASMWSLRPPLAL
;
A
#
# COMPACT_ATOMS: atom_id res chain seq x y z
N MET A 1 45.63 23.88 -48.86
CA MET A 1 45.06 23.70 -47.50
C MET A 1 43.61 24.18 -47.58
N ALA A 2 42.55 23.48 -47.20
CA ALA A 2 42.34 22.17 -46.61
C ALA A 2 40.89 21.76 -46.95
N LEU A 3 40.63 20.48 -47.23
CA LEU A 3 39.28 19.93 -47.36
C LEU A 3 38.75 19.65 -45.94
N LEU A 4 37.69 20.35 -45.54
CA LEU A 4 36.97 20.10 -44.29
C LEU A 4 35.90 19.02 -44.55
N ALA A 5 36.21 17.78 -44.18
CA ALA A 5 35.25 16.68 -44.14
C ALA A 5 34.43 16.79 -42.85
N LEU A 6 33.15 17.15 -42.98
CA LEU A 6 32.19 17.17 -41.87
C LEU A 6 31.66 15.74 -41.67
N THR A 7 32.22 15.01 -40.70
CA THR A 7 31.67 13.71 -40.27
C THR A 7 30.65 13.97 -39.15
N LEU A 8 29.36 13.98 -39.49
CA LEU A 8 28.30 13.91 -38.48
C LEU A 8 28.32 12.50 -37.87
N ALA A 9 28.80 12.38 -36.63
CA ALA A 9 28.61 11.18 -35.82
C ALA A 9 27.13 11.10 -35.40
N LEU A 10 26.38 10.18 -36.01
CA LEU A 10 25.07 9.76 -35.51
C LEU A 10 25.30 8.92 -34.25
N LEU A 11 25.22 9.57 -33.09
CA LEU A 11 25.08 8.86 -31.81
C LEU A 11 23.70 8.18 -31.83
N PRO A 12 23.61 6.84 -31.68
CA PRO A 12 22.32 6.19 -31.50
C PRO A 12 21.71 6.73 -30.21
N MET A 13 20.60 7.44 -30.32
CA MET A 13 19.75 7.74 -29.17
C MET A 13 19.21 6.39 -28.69
N THR A 14 19.81 5.85 -27.65
CA THR A 14 19.23 4.72 -26.92
C THR A 14 17.94 5.23 -26.29
N VAL A 15 16.82 4.98 -26.96
CA VAL A 15 15.50 5.14 -26.34
C VAL A 15 15.47 4.12 -25.22
N ALA A 16 15.54 4.59 -23.98
CA ALA A 16 15.37 3.76 -22.81
C ALA A 16 13.92 3.23 -22.83
N THR A 17 13.72 2.05 -23.39
CA THR A 17 12.46 1.33 -23.28
C THR A 17 12.28 0.97 -21.80
N THR A 18 11.35 1.63 -21.13
CA THR A 18 10.93 1.22 -19.78
C THR A 18 10.28 -0.15 -19.92
N ALA A 19 11.00 -1.21 -19.55
CA ALA A 19 10.45 -2.57 -19.54
C ALA A 19 9.39 -2.65 -18.43
N TYR A 20 8.12 -2.66 -18.80
CA TYR A 20 7.02 -3.03 -17.92
C TYR A 20 6.73 -4.52 -18.06
N GLU A 21 6.23 -5.15 -17.00
CA GLU A 21 5.80 -6.54 -17.06
C GLU A 21 4.33 -6.60 -17.50
N VAL A 22 4.00 -7.46 -18.47
CA VAL A 22 2.61 -7.69 -18.88
C VAL A 22 2.00 -8.76 -17.98
N LYS A 23 0.87 -8.46 -17.33
CA LYS A 23 0.17 -9.39 -16.42
C LYS A 23 -1.31 -9.49 -16.75
N PRO A 24 -1.95 -10.67 -16.65
CA PRO A 24 -3.40 -10.74 -16.65
C PRO A 24 -3.94 -10.09 -15.37
N LEU A 25 -5.06 -9.39 -15.47
CA LEU A 25 -5.84 -8.96 -14.31
C LEU A 25 -6.83 -10.08 -13.95
N ASP A 26 -6.75 -10.61 -12.75
CA ASP A 26 -7.55 -11.75 -12.30
C ASP A 26 -8.21 -11.49 -10.93
N MET A 27 -8.66 -12.56 -10.27
CA MET A 27 -9.30 -12.49 -8.95
C MET A 27 -8.30 -12.38 -7.78
N ALA A 28 -7.00 -12.27 -8.06
CA ALA A 28 -5.89 -12.27 -7.11
C ALA A 28 -5.95 -13.47 -6.14
N PRO A 29 -5.86 -14.72 -6.63
CA PRO A 29 -6.08 -15.93 -5.82
C PRO A 29 -5.05 -16.14 -4.69
N ASP A 30 -3.87 -15.51 -4.84
CA ASP A 30 -2.74 -15.56 -3.91
C ASP A 30 -2.74 -14.41 -2.90
N SER A 31 -3.63 -13.43 -3.05
CA SER A 31 -3.72 -12.27 -2.17
C SER A 31 -4.34 -12.63 -0.83
N PHE A 32 -3.77 -12.11 0.27
CA PHE A 32 -4.44 -12.13 1.57
C PHE A 32 -5.47 -11.00 1.65
N ASP A 33 -6.70 -11.35 2.04
CA ASP A 33 -7.87 -10.53 1.75
C ASP A 33 -8.94 -10.53 2.85
N ASP A 34 -8.50 -10.79 4.08
CA ASP A 34 -9.38 -10.97 5.23
C ASP A 34 -10.18 -9.69 5.53
N GLN A 35 -11.51 -9.86 5.68
CA GLN A 35 -12.44 -8.81 6.09
C GLN A 35 -12.68 -8.79 7.60
N TYR A 36 -12.14 -9.75 8.34
CA TYR A 36 -12.25 -9.91 9.79
C TYR A 36 -13.69 -9.92 10.31
N ARG A 37 -14.61 -10.53 9.54
CA ARG A 37 -16.03 -10.52 9.86
C ARG A 37 -16.26 -11.32 11.14
N GLY A 38 -16.80 -10.65 12.14
CA GLY A 38 -17.16 -11.25 13.43
C GLY A 38 -16.01 -11.40 14.42
N CYS A 39 -14.77 -11.03 14.08
CA CYS A 39 -13.61 -11.20 14.97
C CYS A 39 -12.83 -9.93 15.28
N GLY A 40 -13.35 -8.75 14.93
CA GLY A 40 -12.71 -7.45 15.24
C GLY A 40 -12.24 -7.31 16.69
N PRO A 41 -13.09 -7.56 17.71
CA PRO A 41 -12.67 -7.51 19.12
C PRO A 41 -11.55 -8.51 19.47
N ALA A 42 -11.62 -9.73 18.95
CA ALA A 42 -10.61 -10.77 19.19
C ALA A 42 -9.26 -10.42 18.53
N MET A 43 -9.29 -9.88 17.31
CA MET A 43 -8.09 -9.37 16.65
C MET A 43 -7.48 -8.18 17.40
N LYS A 44 -8.31 -7.24 17.90
CA LYS A 44 -7.85 -6.13 18.76
C LYS A 44 -7.15 -6.62 20.02
N ALA A 45 -7.68 -7.67 20.65
CA ALA A 45 -7.06 -8.29 21.83
C ALA A 45 -5.72 -8.98 21.49
N ALA A 46 -5.54 -9.47 20.26
CA ALA A 46 -4.29 -10.09 19.81
C ALA A 46 -3.20 -9.08 19.40
N LEU A 47 -3.57 -7.83 19.11
CA LEU A 47 -2.65 -6.80 18.59
C LEU A 47 -1.37 -6.60 19.43
N PRO A 48 -1.39 -6.53 20.78
CA PRO A 48 -0.18 -6.27 21.54
C PRO A 48 0.90 -7.35 21.32
N ALA A 49 0.52 -8.63 21.40
CA ALA A 49 1.43 -9.75 21.19
C ALA A 49 1.87 -9.87 19.72
N LEU A 50 0.92 -9.66 18.80
CA LEU A 50 1.17 -9.72 17.36
C LEU A 50 2.18 -8.67 16.93
N ASN A 51 1.92 -7.41 17.31
CA ASN A 51 2.77 -6.27 16.99
C ASN A 51 4.19 -6.44 17.54
N HIS A 52 4.32 -6.91 18.80
CA HIS A 52 5.63 -7.21 19.39
C HIS A 52 6.41 -8.25 18.58
N SER A 53 5.75 -9.35 18.19
CA SER A 53 6.39 -10.41 17.41
C SER A 53 6.75 -9.98 15.99
N GLU A 54 5.88 -9.21 15.32
CA GLU A 54 6.11 -8.74 13.95
C GLU A 54 7.21 -7.69 13.89
N PHE A 55 7.32 -6.82 14.88
CA PHE A 55 8.39 -5.82 14.95
C PHE A 55 9.77 -6.44 15.14
N GLN A 56 9.87 -7.59 15.83
CA GLN A 56 11.11 -8.34 15.94
C GLN A 56 11.49 -9.06 14.63
N LYS A 57 10.50 -9.55 13.88
CA LYS A 57 10.70 -10.28 12.61
C LYS A 57 10.85 -9.36 11.40
N ASN A 58 10.27 -8.16 11.45
CA ASN A 58 10.21 -7.20 10.37
C ASN A 58 10.64 -5.82 10.86
N CYS A 59 11.95 -5.59 10.85
CA CYS A 59 12.57 -4.33 11.27
C CYS A 59 12.16 -3.15 10.37
N PHE A 60 11.85 -3.41 9.10
CA PHE A 60 11.41 -2.39 8.16
C PHE A 60 10.01 -1.89 8.52
N PHE A 61 9.08 -2.80 8.80
CA PHE A 61 7.76 -2.45 9.30
C PHE A 61 7.85 -1.68 10.62
N ALA A 62 8.68 -2.13 11.57
CA ALA A 62 8.87 -1.44 12.84
C ALA A 62 9.36 0.01 12.69
N LYS A 63 10.40 0.23 11.87
CA LYS A 63 10.91 1.59 11.58
C LYS A 63 9.88 2.44 10.82
N GLY A 64 9.11 1.82 9.92
CA GLY A 64 8.00 2.46 9.23
C GLY A 64 6.91 2.92 10.21
N TRP A 65 6.55 2.07 11.17
CA TRP A 65 5.58 2.37 12.20
C TRP A 65 6.03 3.50 13.13
N GLU A 66 7.27 3.46 13.62
CA GLU A 66 7.82 4.52 14.48
C GLU A 66 7.76 5.89 13.80
N LYS A 67 8.16 5.96 12.52
CA LYS A 67 8.06 7.19 11.72
C LYS A 67 6.60 7.61 11.51
N ALA A 68 5.69 6.66 11.31
CA ALA A 68 4.27 6.94 11.19
C ALA A 68 3.70 7.54 12.48
N VAL A 69 4.11 7.04 13.65
CA VAL A 69 3.76 7.62 14.96
C VAL A 69 4.24 9.07 15.06
N ALA A 70 5.52 9.32 14.76
CA ALA A 70 6.09 10.66 14.83
C ALA A 70 5.40 11.64 13.87
N MET A 71 5.06 11.20 12.65
CA MET A 71 4.34 12.02 11.68
C MET A 71 2.89 12.28 12.12
N TRP A 72 2.17 11.27 12.59
CA TRP A 72 0.81 11.41 13.10
C TRP A 72 0.76 12.43 14.25
N GLN A 73 1.71 12.37 15.18
CA GLN A 73 1.85 13.33 16.28
C GLN A 73 2.18 14.74 15.79
N ARG A 74 3.15 14.87 14.87
CA ARG A 74 3.57 16.17 14.32
C ARG A 74 2.45 16.88 13.56
N VAL A 75 1.68 16.13 12.76
CA VAL A 75 0.60 16.66 11.92
C VAL A 75 -0.65 16.96 12.76
N GLY A 76 -0.79 16.31 13.91
CA GLY A 76 -2.01 16.40 14.72
C GLY A 76 -3.20 15.73 14.03
N SER A 77 -2.95 14.68 13.25
CA SER A 77 -4.00 13.97 12.52
C SER A 77 -5.08 13.48 13.49
N PRO A 78 -6.37 13.63 13.14
CA PRO A 78 -7.45 13.28 14.04
C PRO A 78 -7.49 11.77 14.31
N VAL A 79 -8.11 11.38 15.43
CA VAL A 79 -8.56 10.00 15.63
C VAL A 79 -9.97 9.84 15.08
N SER A 80 -10.90 10.72 15.45
CA SER A 80 -12.28 10.65 14.97
C SER A 80 -12.36 10.72 13.43
N PRO A 81 -13.18 9.87 12.77
CA PRO A 81 -14.17 8.94 13.35
C PRO A 81 -13.61 7.52 13.63
N LEU A 82 -12.30 7.31 13.56
CA LEU A 82 -11.66 6.03 13.88
C LEU A 82 -11.84 5.66 15.35
N SER A 83 -11.74 4.37 15.63
CA SER A 83 -11.87 3.80 16.97
C SER A 83 -10.59 3.87 17.81
N SER A 84 -9.43 4.16 17.20
CA SER A 84 -8.15 4.27 17.90
C SER A 84 -7.12 5.06 17.12
N SER A 85 -6.10 5.58 17.82
CA SER A 85 -4.91 6.17 17.18
C SER A 85 -4.14 5.14 16.35
N ALA A 86 -4.15 3.86 16.72
CA ALA A 86 -3.49 2.79 15.96
C ALA A 86 -4.05 2.67 14.52
N GLN A 87 -5.36 2.86 14.32
CA GLN A 87 -5.95 2.92 12.98
C GLN A 87 -5.44 4.13 12.19
N ALA A 88 -5.33 5.30 12.82
CA ALA A 88 -4.81 6.50 12.17
C ALA A 88 -3.33 6.34 11.78
N ILE A 89 -2.53 5.77 12.68
CA ILE A 89 -1.12 5.47 12.44
C ILE A 89 -0.94 4.43 11.34
N ALA A 90 -1.81 3.42 11.25
CA ALA A 90 -1.78 2.45 10.15
C ALA A 90 -2.00 3.13 8.79
N ILE A 91 -2.94 4.08 8.69
CA ILE A 91 -3.16 4.88 7.47
C ILE A 91 -1.91 5.71 7.14
N VAL A 92 -1.33 6.40 8.13
CA VAL A 92 -0.11 7.19 7.94
C VAL A 92 1.06 6.31 7.50
N SER A 93 1.21 5.14 8.12
CA SER A 93 2.26 4.15 7.82
C SER A 93 2.13 3.65 6.38
N TYR A 94 0.92 3.26 5.97
CA TYR A 94 0.65 2.84 4.60
C TYR A 94 0.86 3.96 3.57
N ASN A 95 0.63 5.23 3.92
CA ASN A 95 0.93 6.33 2.99
C ASN A 95 2.45 6.53 2.74
N MET A 96 3.33 5.91 3.52
CA MET A 96 4.77 5.97 3.30
C MET A 96 5.16 5.05 2.13
N ILE A 97 5.83 5.59 1.11
CA ILE A 97 6.12 4.87 -0.14
C ILE A 97 6.75 3.49 0.08
N TYR A 98 7.79 3.47 0.90
CA TYR A 98 8.55 2.26 1.16
C TYR A 98 7.72 1.23 1.95
N VAL A 99 6.82 1.66 2.84
CA VAL A 99 5.96 0.73 3.60
C VAL A 99 4.91 0.10 2.69
N HIS A 100 4.19 0.88 1.87
CA HIS A 100 3.13 0.29 1.05
C HIS A 100 3.66 -0.62 -0.05
N GLU A 101 4.80 -0.32 -0.66
CA GLU A 101 5.37 -1.17 -1.70
C GLU A 101 5.65 -2.58 -1.15
N GLU A 102 6.42 -2.69 -0.05
CA GLU A 102 6.72 -3.99 0.56
C GLU A 102 5.47 -4.67 1.15
N PHE A 103 4.61 -3.90 1.82
CA PHE A 103 3.37 -4.45 2.39
C PHE A 103 2.44 -5.02 1.32
N ASN A 104 2.29 -4.34 0.19
CA ASN A 104 1.45 -4.81 -0.90
C ASN A 104 2.07 -6.01 -1.63
N ASP A 105 3.40 -6.01 -1.83
CA ASP A 105 4.12 -7.17 -2.38
C ASP A 105 3.87 -8.42 -1.52
N GLU A 106 4.06 -8.31 -0.20
CA GLU A 106 3.82 -9.42 0.74
C GLU A 106 2.32 -9.79 0.80
N THR A 107 1.40 -8.82 0.77
CA THR A 107 -0.06 -9.06 0.75
C THR A 107 -0.48 -9.83 -0.49
N SER A 108 0.15 -9.58 -1.65
CA SER A 108 -0.20 -10.20 -2.93
C SER A 108 0.08 -11.70 -2.98
N VAL A 109 0.89 -12.23 -2.06
CA VAL A 109 1.30 -13.65 -2.01
C VAL A 109 0.94 -14.35 -0.70
N ALA A 110 0.68 -13.62 0.38
CA ALA A 110 0.39 -14.18 1.70
C ALA A 110 -0.87 -15.06 1.73
N GLY A 111 -1.78 -14.88 0.78
CA GLY A 111 -3.00 -15.66 0.64
C GLY A 111 -2.82 -17.00 -0.08
N ARG A 112 -1.61 -17.37 -0.51
CA ARG A 112 -1.34 -18.69 -1.12
C ARG A 112 -1.79 -19.85 -0.25
N SER A 113 -1.50 -19.78 1.06
CA SER A 113 -1.94 -20.78 2.04
C SER A 113 -2.06 -20.21 3.46
N PRO A 114 -2.83 -20.86 4.36
CA PRO A 114 -2.81 -20.58 5.80
C PRO A 114 -1.41 -20.54 6.44
N GLN A 115 -0.50 -21.39 5.97
CA GLN A 115 0.88 -21.48 6.46
C GLN A 115 1.70 -20.29 6.01
N GLU A 116 1.59 -19.91 4.72
CA GLU A 116 2.26 -18.73 4.17
C GLU A 116 1.86 -17.46 4.95
N TYR A 117 0.56 -17.28 5.16
CA TYR A 117 0.04 -16.18 5.98
C TYR A 117 0.58 -16.21 7.41
N ARG A 118 0.55 -17.37 8.09
CA ARG A 118 0.96 -17.45 9.50
C ARG A 118 2.45 -17.23 9.69
N ASP A 119 3.27 -17.87 8.85
CA ASP A 119 4.70 -17.99 9.08
C ASP A 119 5.49 -16.85 8.43
N ASN A 120 5.07 -16.37 7.25
CA ASN A 120 5.87 -15.45 6.43
C ASN A 120 5.28 -14.03 6.35
N PHE A 121 3.95 -13.87 6.46
CA PHE A 121 3.34 -12.54 6.37
C PHE A 121 3.47 -11.75 7.68
N ASN A 122 4.53 -10.97 7.84
CA ASN A 122 4.80 -10.19 9.06
C ASN A 122 4.20 -8.76 9.04
N TYR A 123 2.98 -8.65 8.49
CA TYR A 123 2.19 -7.41 8.43
C TYR A 123 0.72 -7.63 8.84
N LYS A 124 0.41 -8.67 9.61
CA LYS A 124 -0.93 -9.00 10.10
C LYS A 124 -1.53 -7.84 10.90
N THR A 125 -0.71 -7.16 11.72
CA THR A 125 -1.11 -5.96 12.46
C THR A 125 -1.54 -4.82 11.52
N LEU A 126 -0.72 -4.50 10.52
CA LEU A 126 -1.02 -3.43 9.56
C LEU A 126 -2.26 -3.76 8.72
N HIS A 127 -2.33 -4.98 8.20
CA HIS A 127 -3.48 -5.45 7.40
C HIS A 127 -4.79 -5.35 8.19
N PHE A 128 -4.81 -5.84 9.45
CA PHE A 128 -5.99 -5.74 10.30
C PHE A 128 -6.40 -4.30 10.59
N LEU A 129 -5.44 -3.45 11.00
CA LEU A 129 -5.73 -2.07 11.35
C LEU A 129 -6.22 -1.25 10.14
N LEU A 130 -5.64 -1.46 8.95
CA LEU A 130 -6.13 -0.85 7.72
C LEU A 130 -7.55 -1.32 7.40
N THR A 131 -7.81 -2.62 7.37
CA THR A 131 -9.17 -3.14 7.07
C THR A 131 -10.21 -2.61 8.06
N ASP A 132 -9.92 -2.62 9.36
CA ASP A 132 -10.82 -2.12 10.41
C ASP A 132 -11.02 -0.58 10.31
N ALA A 133 -9.96 0.16 9.95
CA ALA A 133 -10.03 1.59 9.72
C ALA A 133 -10.92 1.93 8.51
N LEU A 134 -10.74 1.24 7.38
CA LEU A 134 -11.56 1.48 6.18
C LEU A 134 -13.03 1.14 6.44
N ALA A 135 -13.32 0.07 7.17
CA ALA A 135 -14.70 -0.26 7.57
C ALA A 135 -15.34 0.86 8.41
N THR A 136 -14.59 1.40 9.37
CA THR A 136 -15.03 2.52 10.24
C THR A 136 -15.26 3.80 9.44
N LEU A 137 -14.30 4.17 8.60
CA LEU A 137 -14.40 5.35 7.73
C LEU A 137 -15.54 5.22 6.72
N ARG A 138 -15.77 4.03 6.17
CA ARG A 138 -16.87 3.79 5.22
C ARG A 138 -18.22 4.05 5.86
N ALA A 139 -18.41 3.59 7.10
CA ALA A 139 -19.62 3.85 7.86
C ALA A 139 -19.79 5.36 8.14
N ALA A 140 -18.73 6.05 8.54
CA ALA A 140 -18.75 7.49 8.80
C ALA A 140 -18.95 8.35 7.54
N GLN A 141 -18.51 7.88 6.37
CA GLN A 141 -18.58 8.58 5.09
C GLN A 141 -19.82 8.22 4.26
N GLY A 142 -20.85 7.62 4.88
CA GLY A 142 -22.14 7.37 4.24
C GLY A 142 -22.17 6.21 3.25
N GLN A 143 -21.15 5.34 3.23
CA GLN A 143 -21.10 4.11 2.43
C GLN A 143 -21.29 4.32 0.91
N GLN A 144 -20.94 5.52 0.42
CA GLN A 144 -21.14 5.91 -0.98
C GLN A 144 -20.09 5.28 -1.89
N CYS A 145 -20.51 4.97 -3.12
CA CYS A 145 -19.57 4.63 -4.18
C CYS A 145 -18.95 5.91 -4.78
N ARG A 146 -17.69 5.82 -5.21
CA ARG A 146 -16.89 6.94 -5.70
C ARG A 146 -16.10 6.52 -6.92
N CYS A 147 -15.97 7.44 -7.86
CA CYS A 147 -15.10 7.26 -9.00
C CYS A 147 -13.69 7.67 -8.61
N VAL A 148 -12.74 6.75 -8.72
CA VAL A 148 -11.33 6.98 -8.46
C VAL A 148 -10.47 6.50 -9.62
N THR A 149 -9.25 7.03 -9.67
CA THR A 149 -8.22 6.66 -10.61
C THR A 149 -7.03 6.10 -9.87
N TRP A 150 -6.48 5.01 -10.40
CA TRP A 150 -5.23 4.41 -9.94
C TRP A 150 -4.30 4.20 -11.13
N ALA A 151 -2.99 4.26 -10.90
CA ALA A 151 -1.96 4.10 -11.92
C ALA A 151 -1.03 2.96 -11.51
N ALA A 152 -0.77 2.04 -12.44
CA ALA A 152 0.16 0.93 -12.26
C ALA A 152 1.43 1.18 -13.10
N PRO A 153 2.49 1.79 -12.53
CA PRO A 153 3.69 2.16 -13.28
C PRO A 153 4.53 0.97 -13.74
N GLN A 154 4.46 -0.16 -13.04
CA GLN A 154 5.32 -1.33 -13.27
C GLN A 154 4.69 -2.39 -14.19
N TYR A 155 3.37 -2.33 -14.37
CA TYR A 155 2.60 -3.41 -14.98
C TYR A 155 1.70 -2.89 -16.10
N LYS A 156 1.72 -3.60 -17.23
CA LYS A 156 0.68 -3.51 -18.24
C LYS A 156 -0.33 -4.62 -18.01
N PHE A 157 -1.44 -4.30 -17.35
CA PHE A 157 -2.49 -5.26 -17.05
C PHE A 157 -3.39 -5.50 -18.25
N LYS A 158 -3.59 -6.77 -18.59
CA LYS A 158 -4.50 -7.22 -19.64
C LYS A 158 -5.78 -7.77 -19.02
N ALA A 159 -6.93 -7.31 -19.51
CA ALA A 159 -8.25 -7.79 -19.09
C ALA A 159 -9.23 -7.77 -20.26
N ASN A 160 -10.31 -8.54 -20.18
CA ASN A 160 -11.42 -8.48 -21.12
C ASN A 160 -12.64 -7.85 -20.46
N VAL A 161 -13.43 -7.14 -21.26
CA VAL A 161 -14.74 -6.64 -20.81
C VAL A 161 -15.58 -7.84 -20.36
N GLY A 162 -16.15 -7.75 -19.16
CA GLY A 162 -16.93 -8.80 -18.53
C GLY A 162 -16.18 -9.63 -17.50
N ASP A 163 -14.84 -9.59 -17.48
CA ASP A 163 -14.03 -10.29 -16.47
C ASP A 163 -14.40 -9.82 -15.07
N ILE A 164 -14.37 -10.75 -14.11
CA ILE A 164 -14.51 -10.46 -12.69
C ILE A 164 -13.13 -10.51 -12.06
N VAL A 165 -12.72 -9.40 -11.45
CA VAL A 165 -11.35 -9.18 -10.99
C VAL A 165 -11.32 -8.60 -9.59
N ARG A 166 -10.14 -8.63 -8.98
CA ARG A 166 -9.81 -7.91 -7.75
C ARG A 166 -8.43 -7.27 -7.88
N LEU A 167 -8.20 -6.22 -7.11
CA LEU A 167 -6.89 -5.57 -7.06
C LEU A 167 -5.87 -6.39 -6.26
N GLY A 168 -6.33 -7.22 -5.31
CA GLY A 168 -5.46 -8.14 -4.56
C GLY A 168 -4.51 -7.47 -3.56
N GLN A 169 -4.63 -6.16 -3.38
CA GLN A 169 -3.80 -5.37 -2.49
C GLN A 169 -4.60 -4.12 -2.08
N PHE A 170 -4.09 -3.40 -1.08
CA PHE A 170 -4.60 -2.07 -0.81
C PHE A 170 -4.15 -1.14 -1.94
N VAL A 171 -5.00 -0.19 -2.33
CA VAL A 171 -4.68 0.73 -3.45
C VAL A 171 -4.93 2.18 -3.05
N LEU A 172 -3.85 2.98 -3.07
CA LEU A 172 -3.95 4.44 -3.04
C LEU A 172 -4.47 4.93 -4.39
N SER A 173 -5.48 5.78 -4.34
CA SER A 173 -6.20 6.28 -5.50
C SER A 173 -6.60 7.74 -5.30
N TRP A 174 -6.93 8.40 -6.41
CA TRP A 174 -7.36 9.80 -6.44
C TRP A 174 -8.72 9.91 -7.14
N PRO A 175 -9.54 10.95 -6.90
CA PRO A 175 -10.79 11.11 -7.63
C PRO A 175 -10.61 11.09 -9.15
N CYS A 176 -11.58 10.50 -9.84
CA CYS A 176 -11.70 10.64 -11.29
C CYS A 176 -11.75 12.12 -11.66
N ARG A 177 -11.01 12.51 -12.71
CA ARG A 177 -11.13 13.85 -13.30
C ARG A 177 -11.97 13.76 -14.57
N GLY A 178 -12.82 14.75 -14.82
CA GLY A 178 -13.41 14.96 -16.14
C GLY A 178 -12.38 15.54 -17.11
N GLY A 179 -12.18 14.91 -18.26
CA GLY A 179 -11.28 15.38 -19.32
C GLY A 179 -10.39 14.29 -19.94
N THR A 180 -9.80 14.58 -21.09
CA THR A 180 -8.83 13.69 -21.77
C THR A 180 -7.57 13.54 -20.93
N ARG A 181 -7.29 12.31 -20.49
CA ARG A 181 -6.16 12.02 -19.63
C ARG A 181 -5.01 11.49 -20.48
N SER A 182 -3.84 12.11 -20.37
CA SER A 182 -2.61 11.54 -20.90
C SER A 182 -2.20 10.35 -20.04
N PHE A 183 -1.95 9.20 -20.67
CA PHE A 183 -1.39 8.04 -20.02
C PHE A 183 0.05 8.30 -19.56
N PHE A 184 0.26 8.33 -18.25
CA PHE A 184 1.59 8.50 -17.66
C PHE A 184 2.25 7.16 -17.28
N THR A 185 1.49 6.06 -17.29
CA THR A 185 1.93 4.73 -16.88
C THR A 185 1.39 3.66 -17.85
N PRO A 186 2.00 2.46 -17.90
CA PRO A 186 1.55 1.38 -18.78
C PRO A 186 0.09 0.96 -18.55
N THR A 187 -0.43 1.06 -17.32
CA THR A 187 -1.87 0.90 -17.09
C THR A 187 -2.44 1.96 -16.15
N MET A 188 -3.54 2.55 -16.56
CA MET A 188 -4.40 3.41 -15.76
C MET A 188 -5.74 2.73 -15.51
N PHE A 189 -6.26 2.84 -14.30
CA PHE A 189 -7.56 2.30 -13.93
C PHE A 189 -8.54 3.44 -13.64
N GLN A 190 -9.73 3.37 -14.21
CA GLN A 190 -10.91 4.12 -13.75
C GLN A 190 -11.78 3.17 -12.95
N VAL A 191 -11.94 3.44 -11.66
CA VAL A 191 -12.57 2.50 -10.72
C VAL A 191 -13.76 3.16 -10.07
N GLN A 192 -14.95 2.63 -10.28
CA GLN A 192 -16.13 2.94 -9.50
C GLN A 192 -16.16 2.02 -8.27
N THR A 193 -15.53 2.46 -7.19
CA THR A 193 -15.40 1.70 -5.93
C THR A 193 -16.54 2.03 -4.96
N CYS A 194 -17.05 1.03 -4.24
CA CYS A 194 -18.04 1.16 -3.17
C CYS A 194 -17.46 0.85 -1.78
N HIS A 195 -16.18 0.46 -1.72
CA HIS A 195 -15.46 0.17 -0.48
C HIS A 195 -14.23 1.06 -0.26
N GLY A 196 -13.83 1.83 -1.28
CA GLY A 196 -12.81 2.86 -1.18
C GLY A 196 -13.28 4.05 -0.34
N VAL A 197 -12.43 4.51 0.56
CA VAL A 197 -12.77 5.60 1.50
C VAL A 197 -11.72 6.70 1.47
N GLY A 198 -12.15 7.94 1.68
CA GLY A 198 -11.24 9.08 1.79
C GLY A 198 -10.41 8.99 3.05
N ILE A 199 -9.08 9.11 2.91
CA ILE A 199 -8.12 9.09 4.02
C ILE A 199 -7.37 10.42 4.19
N GLN A 200 -7.73 11.42 3.38
CA GLN A 200 -7.07 12.72 3.32
C GLN A 200 -6.88 13.40 4.68
N ALA A 201 -7.85 13.27 5.59
CA ALA A 201 -7.78 13.89 6.91
C ALA A 201 -6.62 13.35 7.78
N PHE A 202 -6.09 12.17 7.47
CA PHE A 202 -5.09 11.50 8.30
C PHE A 202 -3.66 11.66 7.78
N ILE A 203 -3.49 12.01 6.50
CA ILE A 203 -2.19 12.07 5.83
C ILE A 203 -1.75 13.52 5.60
N ASP A 204 -0.45 13.79 5.72
CA ASP A 204 0.16 15.11 5.53
C ASP A 204 0.27 15.51 4.05
N GLN A 205 -0.87 15.57 3.34
CA GLN A 205 -0.92 15.86 1.90
C GLN A 205 -2.09 16.79 1.55
N PRO A 206 -2.06 18.08 1.92
CA PRO A 206 -3.23 18.96 1.94
C PRO A 206 -3.91 19.27 0.59
N ARG A 207 -3.45 18.73 -0.54
CA ARG A 207 -3.91 19.15 -1.88
C ARG A 207 -4.56 18.07 -2.73
N SER A 208 -4.40 16.79 -2.43
CA SER A 208 -4.88 15.70 -3.29
C SER A 208 -5.82 14.79 -2.52
N GLU A 209 -7.14 14.98 -2.66
CA GLU A 209 -8.10 14.02 -2.12
C GLU A 209 -7.63 12.59 -2.45
N THR A 210 -7.35 11.83 -1.39
CA THR A 210 -6.73 10.51 -1.49
C THR A 210 -7.68 9.50 -0.88
N LEU A 211 -7.92 8.43 -1.63
CA LEU A 211 -8.80 7.34 -1.24
C LEU A 211 -8.01 6.03 -1.20
N LEU A 212 -8.39 5.17 -0.26
CA LEU A 212 -7.80 3.86 -0.10
C LEU A 212 -8.84 2.78 -0.36
N ILE A 213 -8.56 1.90 -1.33
CA ILE A 213 -9.39 0.76 -1.71
C ILE A 213 -8.85 -0.50 -1.01
N PRO A 214 -9.71 -1.33 -0.38
CA PRO A 214 -9.28 -2.58 0.25
C PRO A 214 -9.05 -3.72 -0.78
N PRO A 215 -8.26 -4.76 -0.42
CA PRO A 215 -7.92 -5.87 -1.32
C PRO A 215 -9.10 -6.79 -1.68
N PHE A 216 -10.16 -6.77 -0.89
CA PHE A 216 -11.29 -7.71 -1.00
C PHE A 216 -12.44 -7.25 -1.90
N GLU A 217 -12.39 -6.02 -2.42
CA GLU A 217 -13.42 -5.51 -3.32
C GLU A 217 -13.33 -6.19 -4.69
N LYS A 218 -14.48 -6.66 -5.19
CA LYS A 218 -14.61 -7.28 -6.50
C LYS A 218 -15.13 -6.27 -7.50
N PHE A 219 -14.57 -6.35 -8.70
CA PHE A 219 -14.94 -5.48 -9.80
C PHE A 219 -15.32 -6.30 -11.03
N ARG A 220 -16.25 -5.77 -11.82
CA ARG A 220 -16.45 -6.18 -13.20
C ARG A 220 -15.67 -5.22 -14.10
N VAL A 221 -14.95 -5.76 -15.07
CA VAL A 221 -14.34 -4.96 -16.12
C VAL A 221 -15.44 -4.49 -17.08
N THR A 222 -15.62 -3.18 -17.21
CA THR A 222 -16.69 -2.58 -18.02
C THR A 222 -16.19 -1.99 -19.34
N ASN A 223 -14.93 -1.60 -19.40
CA ASN A 223 -14.30 -1.07 -20.61
C ASN A 223 -12.79 -1.28 -20.57
N VAL A 224 -12.18 -1.45 -21.75
CA VAL A 224 -10.72 -1.53 -21.93
C VAL A 224 -10.34 -0.71 -23.14
N ILE A 225 -9.44 0.26 -22.96
CA ILE A 225 -8.91 1.11 -24.01
C ILE A 225 -7.42 0.79 -24.17
N ASP A 226 -7.02 0.17 -25.28
CA ASP A 226 -5.62 -0.15 -25.59
C ASP A 226 -5.08 0.84 -26.62
N ASP A 227 -4.00 1.54 -26.30
CA ASP A 227 -3.29 2.45 -27.23
C ASP A 227 -2.01 1.82 -27.82
N GLY A 228 -1.79 0.52 -27.57
CA GLY A 228 -0.62 -0.23 -28.00
C GLY A 228 0.45 -0.31 -26.91
N GLU A 229 0.87 0.81 -26.33
CA GLU A 229 1.87 0.82 -25.25
C GLU A 229 1.24 0.91 -23.86
N LYS A 230 0.01 1.42 -23.77
CA LYS A 230 -0.73 1.66 -22.53
C LYS A 230 -2.14 1.09 -22.60
N GLU A 231 -2.69 0.83 -21.42
CA GLU A 231 -4.08 0.41 -21.23
C GLU A 231 -4.81 1.31 -20.23
N GLU A 232 -6.05 1.67 -20.58
CA GLU A 232 -7.05 2.13 -19.61
C GLU A 232 -8.04 1.00 -19.31
N ILE A 233 -8.21 0.64 -18.04
CA ILE A 233 -9.17 -0.38 -17.62
C ILE A 233 -10.23 0.27 -16.72
N HIS A 234 -11.50 0.07 -17.07
CA HIS A 234 -12.64 0.57 -16.29
C HIS A 234 -13.22 -0.56 -15.46
N LEU A 235 -13.42 -0.30 -14.17
CA LEU A 235 -13.81 -1.28 -13.16
C LEU A 235 -15.03 -0.80 -12.38
N ASP A 236 -16.11 -1.58 -12.37
CA ASP A 236 -17.30 -1.29 -11.55
C ASP A 236 -17.39 -2.26 -10.38
N SER A 237 -17.55 -1.73 -9.17
CA SER A 237 -17.73 -2.55 -7.96
C SER A 237 -18.98 -3.42 -8.06
N ILE A 238 -18.81 -4.71 -7.77
CA ILE A 238 -19.89 -5.71 -7.73
C ILE A 238 -19.95 -6.45 -6.39
N GLY A 239 -19.40 -5.83 -5.34
CA GLY A 239 -19.41 -6.34 -3.96
C GLY A 239 -18.05 -6.83 -3.49
N THR A 240 -18.04 -7.78 -2.55
CA THR A 240 -16.81 -8.24 -1.89
C THR A 240 -16.63 -9.74 -1.98
N TYR A 241 -15.39 -10.19 -1.84
CA TYR A 241 -15.01 -11.59 -1.71
C TYR A 241 -13.77 -11.67 -0.83
N SER A 242 -13.69 -12.69 0.02
CA SER A 242 -12.46 -13.02 0.74
C SER A 242 -12.29 -14.53 0.72
N LYS A 243 -11.07 -14.99 0.43
CA LYS A 243 -10.66 -16.38 0.60
C LYS A 243 -10.52 -16.72 2.08
N TYR A 244 -10.08 -15.75 2.89
CA TYR A 244 -9.85 -15.92 4.33
C TYR A 244 -10.85 -15.13 5.17
N ASN A 245 -11.13 -15.62 6.38
CA ASN A 245 -11.85 -14.87 7.39
C ASN A 245 -11.33 -15.22 8.79
N CYS A 246 -10.78 -14.23 9.49
CA CYS A 246 -10.21 -14.35 10.83
C CYS A 246 -9.06 -15.37 10.91
N GLU A 247 -8.21 -15.46 9.88
CA GLU A 247 -7.24 -16.55 9.71
C GLU A 247 -6.21 -16.63 10.86
N TRP A 248 -5.81 -15.49 11.41
CA TRP A 248 -4.89 -15.49 12.56
C TRP A 248 -5.47 -16.21 13.79
N LEU A 249 -6.80 -16.25 13.93
CA LEU A 249 -7.50 -16.80 15.09
C LEU A 249 -7.93 -18.26 14.89
N THR A 250 -7.96 -18.76 13.65
CA THR A 250 -8.39 -20.14 13.32
C THR A 250 -7.26 -21.15 13.49
N GLY A 251 -6.00 -20.71 13.40
CA GLY A 251 -4.81 -21.54 13.60
C GLY A 251 -4.56 -21.88 15.07
N GLY A 252 -5.31 -22.85 15.61
CA GLY A 252 -5.21 -23.32 16.98
C GLY A 252 -3.77 -23.46 17.51
N SER A 253 -3.56 -22.96 18.73
CA SER A 253 -2.33 -23.03 19.53
C SER A 253 -1.09 -22.31 18.98
N VAL A 254 -1.15 -20.99 18.84
CA VAL A 254 0.02 -20.20 19.24
C VAL A 254 0.12 -20.36 20.75
N SER A 255 1.24 -20.90 21.23
CA SER A 255 1.60 -20.96 22.64
C SER A 255 1.21 -19.64 23.28
N ARG A 256 0.31 -19.67 24.29
CA ARG A 256 0.07 -18.49 25.12
C ARG A 256 1.43 -18.05 25.67
N ALA A 257 2.01 -17.01 25.08
CA ALA A 257 3.05 -16.23 25.71
C ALA A 257 2.51 -15.79 27.08
N PRO A 258 3.37 -15.71 28.12
CA PRO A 258 2.94 -15.65 29.50
C PRO A 258 1.94 -14.52 29.68
N THR A 259 0.87 -14.81 30.42
CA THR A 259 -0.09 -13.83 30.91
C THR A 259 0.67 -12.67 31.54
N ILE A 260 0.79 -11.57 30.81
CA ILE A 260 1.12 -10.28 31.40
C ILE A 260 -0.13 -9.93 32.21
N SER A 261 0.05 -9.85 33.52
CA SER A 261 -0.98 -9.56 34.51
C SER A 261 -1.83 -8.34 34.13
N GLU A 262 -3.13 -8.43 34.40
CA GLU A 262 -4.19 -7.42 34.18
C GLU A 262 -4.03 -6.13 35.03
N ASP A 263 -2.81 -5.60 35.18
CA ASP A 263 -2.54 -4.38 35.96
C ASP A 263 -1.94 -3.23 35.14
N SER A 264 -1.76 -3.42 33.84
CA SER A 264 -1.46 -2.31 32.93
C SER A 264 -2.73 -1.90 32.19
N SER A 265 -3.44 -0.95 32.77
CA SER A 265 -4.17 0.07 32.03
C SER A 265 -3.21 0.66 30.98
N TRP A 266 -3.13 0.04 29.80
CA TRP A 266 -2.41 0.60 28.67
C TRP A 266 -3.25 1.75 28.15
N SER A 267 -2.85 2.92 28.66
CA SER A 267 -3.28 4.23 28.25
C SER A 267 -3.09 4.40 26.74
N SER A 268 -3.81 5.40 26.22
CA SER A 268 -3.95 5.85 24.84
C SER A 268 -2.67 6.20 24.07
N GLN A 269 -1.51 5.63 24.41
CA GLN A 269 -0.23 5.86 23.77
C GLN A 269 -0.01 4.91 22.57
N PRO A 270 0.54 5.41 21.44
CA PRO A 270 0.91 4.57 20.31
C PRO A 270 1.86 3.45 20.72
N TRP A 271 1.72 2.25 20.14
CA TRP A 271 2.64 1.14 20.37
C TRP A 271 4.07 1.57 20.03
N GLN A 272 4.90 1.72 21.06
CA GLN A 272 6.31 2.04 20.94
C GLN A 272 7.15 0.77 21.03
N TRP A 273 8.38 0.84 20.51
CA TRP A 273 9.34 -0.24 20.67
C TRP A 273 9.57 -0.57 22.16
N PRO A 274 9.67 -1.84 22.56
CA PRO A 274 9.91 -2.19 23.96
C PRO A 274 11.23 -1.59 24.45
N GLN A 275 11.15 -0.69 25.42
CA GLN A 275 12.31 -0.18 26.14
C GLN A 275 12.62 -1.18 27.27
N GLY A 276 13.68 -1.99 27.14
CA GLY A 276 14.07 -2.95 28.19
C GLY A 276 14.79 -4.23 27.76
N SER A 277 14.97 -4.50 26.46
CA SER A 277 16.02 -5.44 26.03
C SER A 277 17.36 -4.74 26.21
N SER A 278 18.30 -5.34 26.95
CA SER A 278 19.65 -4.82 27.19
C SER A 278 20.22 -4.07 25.98
N GLU A 279 20.55 -2.81 26.19
CA GLU A 279 21.14 -1.91 25.20
C GLU A 279 22.39 -2.58 24.59
N PRO A 280 22.38 -2.94 23.30
CA PRO A 280 23.60 -3.34 22.63
C PRO A 280 24.52 -2.12 22.67
N GLN A 281 25.75 -2.31 23.13
CA GLN A 281 26.75 -1.26 23.12
C GLN A 281 27.06 -0.90 21.66
N GLY A 282 26.37 0.11 21.16
CA GLY A 282 26.56 0.67 19.82
C GLY A 282 25.40 0.39 18.85
N PRO A 283 25.16 1.30 17.89
CA PRO A 283 24.09 1.20 16.89
C PRO A 283 24.26 0.05 15.87
N GLU A 284 25.18 -0.89 16.07
CA GLU A 284 25.57 -1.89 15.08
C GLU A 284 25.09 -3.33 15.36
N ASP A 285 24.72 -3.72 16.60
CA ASP A 285 24.60 -5.16 16.91
C ASP A 285 23.22 -5.82 16.75
N ILE A 286 22.11 -5.07 16.70
CA ILE A 286 20.79 -5.62 16.31
C ILE A 286 20.41 -5.21 14.88
N CYS A 287 20.95 -4.08 14.40
CA CYS A 287 20.71 -3.55 13.05
C CYS A 287 21.81 -3.89 12.02
N GLY A 288 22.97 -4.41 12.41
CA GLY A 288 24.02 -4.82 11.47
C GLY A 288 23.58 -5.98 10.56
N HIS A 289 22.72 -6.88 11.06
CA HIS A 289 22.07 -7.92 10.24
C HIS A 289 21.03 -7.35 9.28
N CYS A 290 20.38 -6.23 9.64
CA CYS A 290 19.40 -5.57 8.78
C CYS A 290 20.10 -4.93 7.57
N TYR A 291 21.27 -4.30 7.75
CA TYR A 291 22.04 -3.70 6.65
C TYR A 291 22.53 -4.75 5.63
N ASN A 292 22.83 -5.97 6.08
CA ASN A 292 23.25 -7.07 5.21
C ASN A 292 22.08 -7.77 4.50
N GLN A 293 20.92 -7.94 5.17
CA GLN A 293 19.68 -8.35 4.49
C GLN A 293 19.21 -7.28 3.49
N ASP A 294 19.35 -6.00 3.81
CA ASP A 294 19.09 -4.86 2.92
C ASP A 294 19.95 -4.91 1.66
N SER A 295 21.22 -5.36 1.75
CA SER A 295 22.13 -5.46 0.61
C SER A 295 21.82 -6.66 -0.30
N GLN A 296 21.41 -7.80 0.27
CA GLN A 296 21.09 -9.02 -0.48
C GLN A 296 19.66 -8.97 -1.08
N ARG A 297 18.67 -8.50 -0.30
CA ARG A 297 17.28 -8.31 -0.75
C ARG A 297 17.20 -7.17 -1.77
N ASN A 298 17.83 -6.02 -1.56
CA ASN A 298 17.92 -4.99 -2.62
C ASN A 298 18.74 -5.45 -3.82
N LYS A 299 19.78 -6.29 -3.70
CA LYS A 299 20.45 -6.81 -4.91
C LYS A 299 19.55 -7.77 -5.68
N SER A 300 18.80 -8.65 -5.02
CA SER A 300 17.88 -9.55 -5.71
C SER A 300 16.71 -8.82 -6.35
N THR A 301 16.18 -7.77 -5.72
CA THR A 301 15.01 -7.02 -6.23
C THR A 301 15.39 -5.83 -7.13
N ARG A 302 16.53 -5.14 -6.87
CA ARG A 302 17.02 -4.02 -7.72
C ARG A 302 17.83 -4.43 -8.93
N THR A 303 18.25 -5.69 -9.04
CA THR A 303 18.81 -6.17 -10.33
C THR A 303 17.71 -6.28 -11.40
N THR A 304 16.44 -6.01 -11.06
CA THR A 304 15.35 -6.13 -12.05
C THR A 304 14.57 -4.86 -12.36
N MET A 305 14.41 -3.81 -11.53
CA MET A 305 13.62 -2.65 -12.01
C MET A 305 13.87 -1.29 -11.31
N ALA A 306 14.59 -0.42 -12.03
CA ALA A 306 14.50 1.06 -12.10
C ALA A 306 14.27 1.91 -10.83
N THR A 307 15.33 2.53 -10.30
CA THR A 307 15.28 3.49 -9.17
C THR A 307 15.27 4.99 -9.55
N THR A 308 14.87 5.38 -10.76
CA THR A 308 14.87 6.82 -11.15
C THR A 308 13.56 7.34 -11.76
N ALA A 309 12.65 6.47 -12.20
CA ALA A 309 11.40 6.89 -12.84
C ALA A 309 10.28 7.26 -11.84
N THR A 310 10.22 6.60 -10.68
CA THR A 310 9.11 6.74 -9.71
C THR A 310 9.09 8.12 -9.03
N MET A 311 10.26 8.66 -8.68
CA MET A 311 10.35 10.01 -8.10
C MET A 311 10.06 11.10 -9.13
N ALA A 312 10.45 10.89 -10.39
CA ALA A 312 10.15 11.86 -11.45
C ALA A 312 8.65 11.95 -11.71
N ALA A 313 7.90 10.84 -11.71
CA ALA A 313 6.46 10.83 -11.95
C ALA A 313 5.66 11.48 -10.81
N LEU A 314 5.99 11.20 -9.54
CA LEU A 314 5.30 11.83 -8.40
C LEU A 314 5.70 13.31 -8.22
N ALA A 315 6.97 13.67 -8.45
CA ALA A 315 7.43 15.05 -8.37
C ALA A 315 6.97 15.92 -9.56
N THR A 316 6.84 15.37 -10.78
CA THR A 316 6.21 16.09 -11.91
C THR A 316 4.71 16.24 -11.70
N MET A 317 4.03 15.23 -11.14
CA MET A 317 2.63 15.39 -10.74
C MET A 317 2.47 16.48 -9.68
N ALA A 318 3.36 16.62 -8.70
CA ALA A 318 3.29 17.68 -7.69
C ALA A 318 3.74 19.07 -8.20
N SER A 319 4.69 19.15 -9.12
CA SER A 319 5.25 20.42 -9.62
C SER A 319 4.42 21.06 -10.74
N MET A 320 3.68 20.27 -11.54
CA MET A 320 2.70 20.80 -12.50
C MET A 320 1.44 21.36 -11.81
N TRP A 321 1.27 21.14 -10.51
CA TRP A 321 0.22 21.77 -9.69
C TRP A 321 0.58 23.21 -9.27
N SER A 322 1.84 23.61 -9.46
CA SER A 322 2.38 24.93 -9.07
C SER A 322 2.31 25.98 -10.18
N LEU A 323 2.00 25.58 -11.42
CA LEU A 323 2.10 26.42 -12.61
C LEU A 323 0.78 26.49 -13.37
N ARG A 324 -0.22 27.21 -12.81
CA ARG A 324 -1.22 27.95 -13.59
C ARG A 324 -1.88 29.04 -12.71
N PRO A 325 -1.98 30.28 -13.20
CA PRO A 325 -2.54 31.39 -12.43
C PRO A 325 -4.07 31.27 -12.28
N PRO A 326 -4.67 31.95 -11.29
CA PRO A 326 -6.12 31.97 -11.14
C PRO A 326 -6.75 32.64 -12.36
N LEU A 327 -7.62 31.92 -13.06
CA LEU A 327 -8.50 32.52 -14.07
C LEU A 327 -9.58 33.30 -13.32
N ALA A 328 -9.52 34.62 -13.45
CA ALA A 328 -10.57 35.54 -13.08
C ALA A 328 -11.73 35.43 -14.08
N LEU A 329 -12.93 35.13 -13.56
CA LEU A 329 -14.23 35.79 -13.80
C LEU A 329 -15.34 34.94 -13.16
#